data_AF-A0A135VGP0-F1
#
_entry.id   AF-A0A135VGP0-F1
#
_cell.length_a   1.000
_cell.length_b   1.000
_cell.length_c   1.000
_cell.angle_alpha   90.00
_cell.angle_beta   90.00
_cell.angle_gamma   90.00
#
_symmetry.space_group_name_H-M   'P 1'
#
loop_
_entity.id
_entity.type
_entity.pdbx_description
1 polymer ?
#
loop_
_entity_poly.entity_id
_entity_poly.type
_entity_poly.pdbx_seq_one_letter_code
_entity_poly.pdbx_strand_id
1 'polypeptide(L)'
;MPTKEKGARIPQRSAYTVKNLLGDLKKLKLTPSTLYTVGTEIIYFEWTQAREELGEQDEITIHLEELMRFMQTDYERRLLQGELRREKDTPNEAINTFLKETPIEFQSYVLKRPGPFVQGVLQAMHTQSEREIARYKRTENGIRKELEEHPKDPELWNHLRLVLWIIGQYDDASDAYKRAKIFGWDKTKSKIVGI
;
A
#
# COMPACT_ATOMS: atom_id res chain seq x y z
N MET A 1 22.04 25.75 4.66
CA MET A 1 20.57 25.73 4.87
C MET A 1 20.06 24.42 4.31
N PRO A 2 19.43 23.53 5.10
CA PRO A 2 18.87 22.30 4.55
C PRO A 2 17.65 22.67 3.71
N THR A 3 17.70 22.32 2.43
CA THR A 3 16.56 22.39 1.51
C THR A 3 15.42 21.56 2.08
N LYS A 4 14.33 22.21 2.50
CA LYS A 4 13.05 21.54 2.76
C LYS A 4 12.70 20.78 1.49
N GLU A 5 12.80 19.45 1.51
CA GLU A 5 12.13 18.62 0.52
C GLU A 5 10.68 19.10 0.48
N LYS A 6 10.23 19.58 -0.68
CA LYS A 6 8.81 19.91 -0.87
C LYS A 6 8.06 18.58 -0.78
N GLY A 7 7.60 18.23 0.42
CA GLY A 7 6.74 17.07 0.65
C GLY A 7 5.62 17.08 -0.39
N ALA A 8 5.25 15.90 -0.89
CA ALA A 8 4.27 15.75 -1.96
C ALA A 8 2.98 16.50 -1.58
N ARG A 9 2.74 17.66 -2.21
CA ARG A 9 1.58 18.50 -1.88
C ARG A 9 0.33 17.86 -2.47
N ILE A 10 -0.53 17.32 -1.61
CA ILE A 10 -1.84 16.79 -2.02
C ILE A 10 -2.66 17.97 -2.60
N PRO A 11 -3.14 17.90 -3.85
CA PRO A 11 -3.88 19.00 -4.45
C PRO A 11 -5.22 19.22 -3.73
N GLN A 12 -5.56 20.49 -3.54
CA GLN A 12 -6.83 20.91 -2.94
C GLN A 12 -7.95 20.74 -3.96
N ARG A 13 -9.00 20.04 -3.59
CA ARG A 13 -10.22 19.79 -4.38
C ARG A 13 -11.46 19.91 -3.52
N SER A 14 -12.53 20.48 -4.06
CA SER A 14 -13.85 20.51 -3.42
C SER A 14 -14.51 19.13 -3.41
N ALA A 15 -14.27 18.33 -4.46
CA ALA A 15 -14.73 16.96 -4.60
C ALA A 15 -13.65 16.09 -5.24
N TYR A 16 -13.71 14.79 -4.98
CA TYR A 16 -12.83 13.81 -5.59
C TYR A 16 -13.61 12.92 -6.54
N THR A 17 -13.00 12.55 -7.66
CA THR A 17 -13.37 11.33 -8.37
C THR A 17 -12.47 10.18 -7.92
N VAL A 18 -12.88 8.93 -8.18
CA VAL A 18 -12.02 7.75 -7.97
C VAL A 18 -10.66 7.94 -8.65
N LYS A 19 -10.65 8.40 -9.91
CA LYS A 19 -9.41 8.68 -10.65
C LYS A 19 -8.51 9.69 -9.95
N ASN A 20 -9.10 10.75 -9.39
CA ASN A 20 -8.33 11.78 -8.67
C ASN A 20 -7.75 11.24 -7.37
N LEU A 21 -8.51 10.44 -6.62
CA LEU A 21 -8.06 9.80 -5.39
C LEU A 21 -6.88 8.86 -5.67
N LEU A 22 -7.05 7.93 -6.61
CA LEU A 22 -6.00 6.97 -6.97
C LEU A 22 -4.77 7.65 -7.59
N GLY A 23 -4.98 8.73 -8.36
CA GLY A 23 -3.91 9.56 -8.90
C GLY A 23 -3.07 10.27 -7.84
N ASP A 24 -3.70 10.69 -6.73
CA ASP A 24 -3.00 11.26 -5.58
C ASP A 24 -2.30 10.19 -4.74
N LEU A 25 -2.98 9.05 -4.49
CA LEU A 25 -2.41 7.93 -3.73
C LEU A 25 -1.10 7.43 -4.31
N LYS A 26 -0.98 7.35 -5.65
CA LYS A 26 0.28 6.98 -6.33
C LYS A 26 1.48 7.89 -6.03
N LYS A 27 1.21 9.13 -5.61
CA LYS A 27 2.26 10.10 -5.26
C LYS A 27 2.64 10.01 -3.79
N LEU A 28 1.81 9.34 -2.99
CA LEU A 28 2.03 9.11 -1.57
C LEU A 28 2.74 7.78 -1.38
N LYS A 29 3.77 7.78 -0.56
CA LYS A 29 4.43 6.53 -0.13
C LYS A 29 3.67 5.97 1.07
N LEU A 30 2.52 5.36 0.80
CA LEU A 30 1.72 4.74 1.86
C LEU A 30 2.27 3.36 2.25
N THR A 31 2.29 3.12 3.55
CA THR A 31 2.53 1.79 4.12
C THR A 31 1.27 0.92 4.01
N PRO A 32 1.37 -0.42 4.15
CA PRO A 32 0.19 -1.29 4.15
C PRO A 32 -0.89 -0.87 5.16
N SER A 33 -0.49 -0.53 6.39
CA SER A 33 -1.40 -0.09 7.46
C SER A 33 -2.14 1.21 7.12
N THR A 34 -1.45 2.19 6.55
CA THR A 34 -2.07 3.47 6.19
C THR A 34 -2.92 3.36 4.92
N LEU A 35 -2.56 2.48 3.98
CA LEU A 35 -3.41 2.13 2.84
C LEU A 35 -4.71 1.45 3.31
N TYR A 36 -4.63 0.55 4.29
CA TYR A 36 -5.78 -0.05 4.94
C TYR A 36 -6.72 1.02 5.53
N THR A 37 -6.16 2.02 6.22
CA THR A 37 -6.94 3.12 6.79
C THR A 37 -7.60 3.96 5.69
N VAL A 38 -6.93 4.24 4.57
CA VAL A 38 -7.57 4.91 3.41
C VAL A 38 -8.76 4.10 2.90
N GLY A 39 -8.58 2.79 2.73
CA GLY A 39 -9.65 1.88 2.31
C GLY A 39 -10.85 1.93 3.27
N THR A 40 -10.59 2.02 4.57
CA THR A 40 -11.63 2.05 5.61
C THR A 40 -12.33 3.40 5.74
N GLU A 41 -11.58 4.50 5.78
CA GLU A 41 -12.14 5.84 6.02
C GLU A 41 -12.85 6.40 4.78
N ILE A 42 -12.35 6.07 3.59
CA ILE A 42 -12.87 6.61 2.34
C ILE A 42 -13.65 5.53 1.59
N ILE A 43 -13.00 4.44 1.16
CA ILE A 43 -13.61 3.52 0.19
C ILE A 43 -14.78 2.73 0.79
N TYR A 44 -14.69 2.25 2.03
CA TYR A 44 -15.78 1.53 2.68
C TYR A 44 -17.06 2.38 2.79
N PHE A 45 -16.92 3.68 3.09
CA PHE A 45 -18.04 4.60 3.10
C PHE A 45 -18.67 4.74 1.71
N GLU A 46 -17.84 4.96 0.69
CA GLU A 46 -18.31 5.10 -0.70
C GLU A 46 -18.98 3.83 -1.21
N TRP A 47 -18.41 2.66 -0.89
CA TRP A 47 -18.99 1.36 -1.21
C TRP A 47 -20.35 1.19 -0.54
N THR A 48 -20.47 1.52 0.76
CA THR A 48 -21.74 1.45 1.49
C THR A 48 -22.81 2.33 0.82
N GLN A 49 -22.41 3.54 0.45
CA GLN A 49 -23.28 4.52 -0.19
C GLN A 49 -23.70 4.11 -1.61
N ALA A 50 -22.78 3.57 -2.42
CA ALA A 50 -23.08 3.06 -3.75
C ALA A 50 -23.99 1.83 -3.67
N ARG A 51 -23.74 0.93 -2.72
CA ARG A 51 -24.58 -0.26 -2.51
C ARG A 51 -26.01 0.09 -2.16
N GLU A 52 -26.22 1.13 -1.33
CA GLU A 52 -27.55 1.59 -0.93
C GLU A 52 -28.33 2.23 -2.09
N GLU A 53 -27.65 2.99 -2.96
CA GLU A 53 -28.32 3.76 -4.03
C GLU A 53 -28.38 3.06 -5.37
N LEU A 54 -27.33 2.34 -5.75
CA LEU A 54 -27.15 1.70 -7.05
C LEU A 54 -27.42 0.19 -6.98
N GLY A 55 -27.25 -0.40 -5.81
CA GLY A 55 -27.40 -1.84 -5.57
C GLY A 55 -26.09 -2.61 -5.67
N GLU A 56 -26.11 -3.86 -5.19
CA GLU A 56 -24.92 -4.74 -5.09
C GLU A 56 -24.36 -5.17 -6.44
N GLN A 57 -25.20 -5.27 -7.46
CA GLN A 57 -24.82 -5.73 -8.81
C GLN A 57 -24.43 -4.57 -9.74
N ASP A 58 -24.47 -3.34 -9.25
CA ASP A 58 -24.01 -2.19 -10.01
C ASP A 58 -22.48 -2.20 -10.15
N GLU A 59 -22.00 -1.84 -11.34
CA GLU A 59 -20.58 -1.88 -11.69
C GLU A 59 -19.72 -0.98 -10.80
N ILE A 60 -20.25 0.17 -10.37
CA ILE A 60 -19.53 1.07 -9.44
C ILE A 60 -19.41 0.41 -8.07
N THR A 61 -20.49 -0.21 -7.58
CA THR A 61 -20.48 -0.92 -6.30
C THR A 61 -19.48 -2.07 -6.31
N ILE A 62 -19.45 -2.87 -7.38
CA ILE A 62 -18.53 -3.99 -7.55
C ILE A 62 -17.07 -3.49 -7.52
N HIS A 63 -16.73 -2.49 -8.32
CA HIS A 63 -15.35 -1.99 -8.36
C HIS A 63 -14.93 -1.24 -7.08
N LEU A 64 -15.86 -0.59 -6.36
CA LEU A 64 -15.58 -0.05 -5.03
C LEU A 64 -15.27 -1.18 -4.04
N GLU A 65 -15.96 -2.31 -4.13
CA GLU A 65 -15.69 -3.49 -3.31
C GLU A 65 -14.30 -4.08 -3.61
N GLU A 66 -13.97 -4.25 -4.89
CA GLU A 66 -12.65 -4.73 -5.32
C GLU A 66 -11.53 -3.80 -4.83
N LEU A 67 -11.72 -2.47 -4.96
CA LEU A 67 -10.75 -1.49 -4.48
C LEU A 67 -10.59 -1.55 -2.96
N MET A 68 -11.69 -1.68 -2.23
CA MET A 68 -11.69 -1.82 -0.78
C MET A 68 -10.95 -3.08 -0.35
N ARG A 69 -11.27 -4.23 -0.94
CA ARG A 69 -10.61 -5.52 -0.67
C ARG A 69 -9.11 -5.44 -0.95
N PHE A 70 -8.72 -4.80 -2.06
CA PHE A 70 -7.32 -4.57 -2.39
C PHE A 70 -6.60 -3.78 -1.30
N MET A 71 -7.16 -2.64 -0.88
CA MET A 71 -6.56 -1.75 0.10
C MET A 71 -6.52 -2.35 1.51
N GLN A 72 -7.55 -3.11 1.91
CA GLN A 72 -7.67 -3.64 3.27
C GLN A 72 -7.04 -5.01 3.46
N THR A 73 -6.92 -5.84 2.42
CA THR A 73 -6.50 -7.24 2.62
C THR A 73 -5.54 -7.76 1.56
N ASP A 74 -5.85 -7.61 0.27
CA ASP A 74 -5.08 -8.31 -0.76
C ASP A 74 -3.65 -7.80 -0.86
N TYR A 75 -3.41 -6.50 -0.74
CA TYR A 75 -2.07 -5.95 -0.86
C TYR A 75 -1.11 -6.50 0.21
N GLU A 76 -1.51 -6.44 1.49
CA GLU A 76 -0.70 -6.97 2.59
C GLU A 76 -0.54 -8.50 2.49
N ARG A 77 -1.62 -9.23 2.17
CA ARG A 77 -1.55 -10.68 1.98
C ARG A 77 -0.54 -11.05 0.89
N ARG A 78 -0.63 -10.41 -0.28
CA ARG A 78 0.28 -10.63 -1.40
C ARG A 78 1.71 -10.29 -1.03
N LEU A 79 1.91 -9.23 -0.24
CA LEU A 79 3.23 -8.89 0.29
C LEU A 79 3.77 -10.00 1.19
N LEU A 80 3.00 -10.48 2.18
CA LEU A 80 3.41 -11.51 3.13
C LEU A 80 3.68 -12.87 2.47
N GLN A 81 2.82 -13.27 1.53
CA GLN A 81 2.98 -14.50 0.76
C GLN A 81 4.16 -14.45 -0.22
N GLY A 82 4.76 -13.27 -0.37
CA GLY A 82 5.84 -13.00 -1.30
C GLY A 82 5.34 -13.15 -2.72
N GLU A 83 4.16 -12.67 -3.05
CA GLU A 83 3.63 -12.61 -4.42
C GLU A 83 4.04 -11.31 -5.13
N LEU A 84 4.44 -10.30 -4.36
CA LEU A 84 5.05 -9.07 -4.86
C LEU A 84 6.58 -9.23 -4.88
N ARG A 85 7.19 -9.34 -6.06
CA ARG A 85 8.63 -9.68 -6.23
C ARG A 85 9.38 -8.83 -7.25
N ARG A 86 8.68 -8.24 -8.20
CA ARG A 86 9.25 -7.52 -9.36
C ARG A 86 8.97 -6.02 -9.21
N GLU A 87 9.72 -5.17 -9.90
CA GLU A 87 9.44 -3.72 -9.98
C GLU A 87 7.99 -3.42 -10.41
N LYS A 88 7.41 -4.28 -11.25
CA LYS A 88 6.00 -4.18 -11.66
C LYS A 88 4.97 -4.53 -10.57
N ASP A 89 5.42 -5.06 -9.43
CA ASP A 89 4.55 -5.46 -8.32
C ASP A 89 4.43 -4.36 -7.25
N THR A 90 4.91 -3.14 -7.54
CA THR A 90 4.83 -1.99 -6.61
C THR A 90 3.39 -1.52 -6.38
N PRO A 91 3.10 -0.86 -5.25
CA PRO A 91 1.78 -0.25 -5.01
C PRO A 91 1.33 0.66 -6.15
N ASN A 92 2.26 1.44 -6.68
CA ASN A 92 1.98 2.37 -7.77
C ASN A 92 1.55 1.65 -9.03
N GLU A 93 2.21 0.55 -9.39
CA GLU A 93 1.83 -0.20 -10.58
C GLU A 93 0.55 -1.03 -10.37
N ALA A 94 0.31 -1.51 -9.15
CA ALA A 94 -0.96 -2.14 -8.80
C ALA A 94 -2.14 -1.15 -8.95
N ILE A 95 -2.00 0.07 -8.42
CA ILE A 95 -3.01 1.13 -8.58
C ILE A 95 -3.14 1.56 -10.05
N ASN A 96 -2.03 1.64 -10.79
CA ASN A 96 -2.06 1.93 -12.22
C ASN A 96 -2.84 0.89 -13.01
N THR A 97 -2.59 -0.39 -12.71
CA THR A 97 -3.23 -1.52 -13.39
C THR A 97 -4.72 -1.50 -13.10
N PHE A 98 -5.10 -1.35 -11.82
CA PHE A 98 -6.50 -1.22 -11.40
C PHE A 98 -7.21 -0.06 -12.13
N LEU A 99 -6.57 1.12 -12.23
CA LEU A 99 -7.12 2.25 -12.99
C LEU A 99 -7.26 1.98 -14.49
N LYS A 100 -6.39 1.17 -15.09
CA LYS A 100 -6.45 0.87 -16.53
C LYS A 100 -7.53 -0.16 -16.86
N GLU A 101 -7.75 -1.10 -15.95
CA GLU A 101 -8.68 -2.22 -16.13
C GLU A 101 -10.12 -1.86 -15.75
N THR A 102 -10.33 -0.74 -15.05
CA THR A 102 -11.66 -0.29 -14.61
C THR A 102 -12.33 0.66 -15.62
N PRO A 103 -13.67 0.61 -15.75
CA PRO A 103 -14.45 1.45 -16.66
C PRO A 103 -14.30 2.95 -16.40
N ILE A 104 -14.54 3.77 -17.43
CA ILE A 104 -14.45 5.23 -17.34
C ILE A 104 -15.52 5.79 -16.39
N GLU A 105 -16.68 5.14 -16.35
CA GLU A 105 -17.81 5.42 -15.48
C GLU A 105 -17.38 5.34 -14.01
N PHE A 106 -16.77 4.22 -13.62
CA PHE A 106 -16.20 4.04 -12.29
C PHE A 106 -15.08 5.05 -12.00
N GLN A 107 -14.16 5.27 -12.94
CA GLN A 107 -13.08 6.24 -12.76
C GLN A 107 -13.61 7.68 -12.54
N SER A 108 -14.76 8.00 -13.13
CA SER A 108 -15.40 9.31 -13.07
C SER A 108 -16.40 9.43 -11.91
N TYR A 109 -16.68 8.34 -11.18
CA TYR A 109 -17.53 8.36 -10.00
C TYR A 109 -17.02 9.39 -8.99
N VAL A 110 -17.90 10.34 -8.65
CA VAL A 110 -17.61 11.42 -7.70
C VAL A 110 -17.88 10.89 -6.30
N LEU A 111 -16.85 10.91 -5.47
CA LEU A 111 -16.95 10.50 -4.07
C LEU A 111 -17.90 11.44 -3.33
N LYS A 112 -18.76 10.85 -2.51
CA LYS A 112 -19.68 11.61 -1.64
C LYS A 112 -18.96 12.21 -0.43
N ARG A 113 -17.84 11.63 0.00
CA ARG A 113 -16.96 12.23 1.00
C ARG A 113 -16.54 13.64 0.53
N PRO A 114 -16.70 14.68 1.37
CA PRO A 114 -16.25 16.03 1.03
C PRO A 114 -14.76 16.05 0.69
N GLY A 115 -14.37 16.81 -0.32
CA GLY A 115 -12.96 16.91 -0.72
C GLY A 115 -11.99 17.29 0.41
N PRO A 116 -12.33 18.24 1.31
CA PRO A 116 -11.50 18.54 2.48
C PRO A 116 -11.34 17.35 3.44
N PHE A 117 -12.36 16.51 3.60
CA PHE A 117 -12.27 15.29 4.42
C PHE A 117 -11.28 14.30 3.80
N VAL A 118 -11.44 14.02 2.50
CA VAL A 118 -10.53 13.12 1.75
C VAL A 118 -9.08 13.59 1.87
N GLN A 119 -8.83 14.88 1.69
CA GLN A 119 -7.48 15.44 1.85
C GLN A 119 -6.95 15.31 3.27
N GLY A 120 -7.78 15.55 4.29
CA GLY A 120 -7.40 15.40 5.68
C GLY A 120 -6.91 13.98 5.98
N VAL A 121 -7.65 12.97 5.49
CA VAL A 121 -7.25 11.56 5.59
C VAL A 121 -5.94 11.32 4.85
N LEU A 122 -5.81 11.74 3.58
CA LEU A 122 -4.60 11.53 2.80
C LEU A 122 -3.36 12.18 3.45
N GLN A 123 -3.50 13.39 3.99
CA GLN A 123 -2.42 14.10 4.66
C GLN A 123 -2.02 13.42 5.99
N ALA A 124 -3.00 12.99 6.78
CA ALA A 124 -2.76 12.26 8.01
C ALA A 124 -2.05 10.93 7.73
N MET A 125 -2.53 10.17 6.73
CA MET A 125 -1.96 8.87 6.35
C MET A 125 -0.57 9.00 5.74
N HIS A 126 -0.31 10.05 4.95
CA HIS A 126 1.04 10.35 4.47
C HIS A 126 1.99 10.64 5.64
N THR A 127 1.58 11.50 6.58
CA THR A 127 2.39 11.84 7.77
C THR A 127 2.67 10.61 8.64
N GLN A 128 1.66 9.76 8.84
CA GLN A 128 1.80 8.51 9.56
C GLN A 128 2.76 7.55 8.85
N SER A 129 2.66 7.45 7.52
CA SER A 129 3.56 6.62 6.70
C SER A 129 5.02 7.07 6.84
N GLU A 130 5.29 8.38 6.87
CA GLU A 130 6.65 8.89 7.07
C GLU A 130 7.24 8.44 8.42
N ARG A 131 6.43 8.45 9.47
CA ARG A 131 6.83 7.98 10.81
C ARG A 131 7.10 6.47 10.82
N GLU A 132 6.23 5.71 10.17
CA GLU A 132 6.39 4.25 10.05
C GLU A 132 7.62 3.88 9.24
N ILE A 133 7.84 4.52 8.08
CA ILE A 133 9.04 4.33 7.25
C ILE A 133 10.30 4.65 8.04
N ALA A 134 10.31 5.73 8.82
CA ALA A 134 11.45 6.06 9.70
C ALA A 134 11.68 4.99 10.79
N ARG A 135 10.62 4.34 11.30
CA ARG A 135 10.74 3.18 12.20
C ARG A 135 11.33 1.98 11.46
N TYR A 136 10.80 1.64 10.29
CA TYR A 136 11.25 0.51 9.48
C TYR A 136 12.71 0.63 9.04
N LYS A 137 13.20 1.84 8.72
CA LYS A 137 14.64 2.07 8.47
C LYS A 137 15.53 1.71 9.67
N ARG A 138 15.07 1.95 10.91
CA ARG A 138 15.81 1.52 12.10
C ARG A 138 15.76 0.00 12.26
N THR A 139 14.60 -0.61 11.97
CA THR A 139 14.43 -2.07 11.96
C THR A 139 15.35 -2.73 10.94
N GLU A 140 15.47 -2.17 9.73
CA GLU A 140 16.37 -2.64 8.68
C GLU A 140 17.81 -2.77 9.19
N ASN A 141 18.32 -1.72 9.84
CA ASN A 141 19.67 -1.71 10.42
C ASN A 141 19.86 -2.80 11.49
N GLY A 142 18.82 -3.07 12.30
CA GLY A 142 18.84 -4.16 13.29
C GLY A 142 18.95 -5.53 12.62
N ILE A 143 18.06 -5.79 11.64
CA ILE A 143 18.06 -7.06 10.90
C ILE A 143 19.39 -7.28 10.17
N ARG A 144 19.97 -6.24 9.57
CA ARG A 144 21.28 -6.36 8.90
C ARG A 144 22.40 -6.78 9.86
N LYS A 145 22.41 -6.28 11.11
CA LYS A 145 23.36 -6.71 12.14
C LYS A 145 23.13 -8.15 12.55
N GLU A 146 21.88 -8.56 12.76
CA GLU A 146 21.56 -9.96 13.07
C GLU A 146 21.99 -10.91 11.94
N LEU A 147 21.90 -10.47 10.68
CA LEU A 147 22.39 -11.20 9.51
C LEU A 147 23.93 -11.28 9.44
N GLU A 148 24.69 -10.44 10.15
CA GLU A 148 26.14 -10.61 10.26
C GLU A 148 26.48 -11.84 11.12
N GLU A 149 25.69 -12.09 12.17
CA GLU A 149 25.85 -13.24 13.07
C GLU A 149 25.17 -14.51 12.51
N HIS A 150 24.05 -14.33 11.81
CA HIS A 150 23.22 -15.40 11.27
C HIS A 150 22.98 -15.24 9.76
N PRO A 151 24.05 -15.29 8.92
CA PRO A 151 23.98 -14.91 7.50
C PRO A 151 23.12 -15.81 6.62
N LYS A 152 22.72 -16.98 7.13
CA LYS A 152 21.91 -17.97 6.41
C LYS A 152 20.52 -18.17 7.03
N ASP A 153 20.08 -17.28 7.92
CA ASP A 153 18.74 -17.39 8.50
C ASP A 153 17.67 -16.98 7.47
N PRO A 154 16.83 -17.91 6.99
CA PRO A 154 15.82 -17.60 5.99
C PRO A 154 14.72 -16.64 6.48
N GLU A 155 14.40 -16.65 7.77
CA GLU A 155 13.38 -15.74 8.32
C GLU A 155 13.92 -14.32 8.45
N LEU A 156 15.18 -14.13 8.84
CA LEU A 156 15.81 -12.79 8.85
C LEU A 156 15.86 -12.18 7.44
N TRP A 157 16.21 -12.97 6.42
CA TRP A 157 16.16 -12.50 5.03
C TRP A 157 14.74 -12.17 4.56
N ASN A 158 13.73 -12.92 5.00
CA ASN A 158 12.33 -12.62 4.70
C ASN A 158 11.84 -11.35 5.42
N HIS A 159 12.18 -11.17 6.70
CA HIS A 159 11.89 -9.93 7.43
C HIS A 159 12.57 -8.74 6.76
N LEU A 160 13.84 -8.88 6.37
CA LEU A 160 14.56 -7.84 5.64
C LEU A 160 13.83 -7.47 4.35
N ARG A 161 13.38 -8.46 3.54
CA ARG A 161 12.56 -8.19 2.35
C ARG A 161 11.35 -7.32 2.67
N LEU A 162 10.57 -7.71 3.68
CA LEU A 162 9.32 -7.02 4.02
C LEU A 162 9.58 -5.56 4.42
N VAL A 163 10.59 -5.34 5.26
CA VAL A 163 11.02 -4.01 5.69
C VAL A 163 11.49 -3.17 4.50
N LEU A 164 12.37 -3.71 3.65
CA LEU A 164 12.87 -3.04 2.46
C LEU A 164 11.75 -2.65 1.49
N TRP A 165 10.75 -3.53 1.33
CA TRP A 165 9.58 -3.26 0.51
C TRP A 165 8.78 -2.07 1.01
N ILE A 166 8.52 -2.01 2.32
CA ILE A 166 7.72 -0.94 2.94
C ILE A 166 8.42 0.42 2.85
N ILE A 167 9.75 0.46 2.97
CA ILE A 167 10.51 1.71 2.82
C ILE A 167 10.78 2.10 1.36
N GLY A 168 10.36 1.26 0.40
CA GLY A 168 10.45 1.52 -1.04
C GLY A 168 11.77 1.13 -1.71
N GLN A 169 12.58 0.27 -1.08
CA GLN A 169 13.81 -0.29 -1.65
C GLN A 169 13.50 -1.64 -2.32
N TYR A 170 12.80 -1.59 -3.45
CA TYR A 170 12.24 -2.78 -4.08
C TYR A 170 13.28 -3.76 -4.65
N ASP A 171 14.38 -3.25 -5.20
CA ASP A 171 15.45 -4.10 -5.74
C ASP A 171 16.13 -4.90 -4.62
N ASP A 172 16.51 -4.22 -3.53
CA ASP A 172 17.10 -4.86 -2.36
C ASP A 172 16.11 -5.84 -1.71
N ALA A 173 14.81 -5.51 -1.69
CA ALA A 173 13.77 -6.42 -1.22
C ALA A 173 13.70 -7.69 -2.08
N SER A 174 13.79 -7.55 -3.40
CA SER A 174 13.82 -8.69 -4.33
C SER A 174 15.04 -9.59 -4.08
N ASP A 175 16.21 -8.99 -3.83
CA ASP A 175 17.42 -9.74 -3.54
C ASP A 175 17.40 -10.42 -2.18
N ALA A 176 16.89 -9.74 -1.14
CA ALA A 176 16.64 -10.34 0.16
C ALA A 176 15.69 -11.54 0.06
N TYR A 177 14.67 -11.47 -0.81
CA TYR A 177 13.78 -12.59 -1.04
C TYR A 177 14.46 -13.79 -1.68
N LYS A 178 15.28 -13.55 -2.71
CA LYS A 178 16.05 -14.62 -3.38
C LYS A 178 16.93 -15.33 -2.36
N ARG A 179 17.59 -14.59 -1.47
CA ARG A 179 18.40 -15.14 -0.37
C ARG A 179 17.55 -15.94 0.62
N ALA A 180 16.42 -15.41 1.07
CA ALA A 180 15.48 -16.13 1.94
C ALA A 180 15.09 -17.48 1.33
N LYS A 181 14.76 -17.51 0.03
CA LYS A 181 14.42 -18.74 -0.69
C LYS A 181 15.59 -19.72 -0.81
N ILE A 182 16.80 -19.24 -1.12
CA ILE A 182 18.01 -20.06 -1.16
C ILE A 182 18.28 -20.72 0.21
N PHE A 183 18.01 -20.01 1.30
CA PHE A 183 18.18 -20.51 2.66
C PHE A 183 16.98 -21.30 3.20
N GLY A 184 15.97 -21.55 2.39
CA GLY A 184 14.86 -22.46 2.73
C GLY A 184 13.60 -21.79 3.26
N TRP A 185 13.41 -20.48 3.07
CA TRP A 185 12.17 -19.81 3.46
C TRP A 185 10.96 -20.38 2.72
N ASP A 186 9.94 -20.74 3.50
CA ASP A 186 8.70 -21.33 3.03
C ASP A 186 7.51 -20.62 3.68
N LYS A 187 6.59 -20.12 2.84
CA LYS A 187 5.38 -19.42 3.31
C LYS A 187 4.48 -20.30 4.19
N THR A 188 4.58 -21.61 4.08
CA THR A 188 3.79 -22.57 4.89
C THR A 188 4.39 -22.80 6.27
N LYS A 189 5.68 -22.46 6.45
CA LYS A 189 6.44 -22.66 7.71
C LYS A 189 6.73 -21.34 8.42
N SER A 190 6.74 -20.24 7.67
CA SER A 190 6.97 -18.91 8.20
C SER A 190 5.82 -18.52 9.12
N LYS A 191 6.15 -18.15 10.36
CA LYS A 191 5.18 -17.52 11.26
C LYS A 191 4.89 -16.16 10.66
N ILE A 192 3.64 -15.90 10.24
CA ILE A 192 3.23 -14.56 9.85
C ILE A 192 3.44 -13.68 11.08
N VAL A 193 4.52 -12.91 11.11
CA VAL A 193 4.73 -11.87 12.11
C VAL A 193 3.91 -10.69 11.62
N GLY A 194 2.87 -10.32 12.37
CA GLY A 194 2.07 -9.13 12.08
C GLY A 194 2.98 -7.92 11.95
N ILE A 195 2.81 -7.18 10.85
CA ILE A 195 3.60 -5.99 10.52
C ILE A 195 2.95 -4.75 11.12
#